data_AF-A0A0C4F683-F1
#
_entry.id   AF-A0A0C4F683-F1
#
_cell.length_a   1.000
_cell.length_b   1.000
_cell.length_c   1.000
_cell.angle_alpha   90.00
_cell.angle_beta   90.00
_cell.angle_gamma   90.00
#
_symmetry.space_group_name_H-M   'P 1'
#
loop_
_entity.id
_entity.type
_entity.pdbx_description
1 polymer ?
#
loop_
_entity_poly.entity_id
_entity_poly.type
_entity_poly.pdbx_seq_one_letter_code
_entity_poly.pdbx_strand_id
1 'polypeptide(L)'
;MPVQYHLPSITAFLSNGCTITVPTALDIHMLYHWKWNTLLTYNAGVKKYIRFKRTTSDKRVLLPATEKDIYHFCGDPFKRAVLDLALITFWGMAHLAELTYWHKSTPPDAASSLLVKDVQLSYPKGESNPLAISLALRGAKTAKPGAPQFVHLKPVKGALCPVAAVLRRLADSKHPEDSLFGYPTPTGRRHLTRPTVVSLLKTTLTSGGFHGISGHSFRVGGASLQHTMGVPVNQLCYLGRWTSDCYKLYLRPYHQGKCDDSWWQVTFSKTCSDT
;
A
#
# COMPACT_ATOMS: atom_id res chain seq x y z
N MET A 1 -18.83 -48.56 2.70
CA MET A 1 -19.09 -47.40 1.80
C MET A 1 -18.75 -46.13 2.58
N PRO A 2 -17.61 -45.45 2.34
CA PRO A 2 -17.21 -44.37 3.23
C PRO A 2 -17.77 -43.02 2.75
N VAL A 3 -18.66 -42.48 3.59
CA VAL A 3 -19.13 -41.09 3.76
C VAL A 3 -18.78 -40.16 2.59
N GLN A 4 -19.70 -40.11 1.63
CA GLN A 4 -19.73 -39.13 0.54
C GLN A 4 -19.59 -37.72 1.11
N TYR A 5 -18.60 -36.98 0.63
CA TYR A 5 -18.62 -35.53 0.69
C TYR A 5 -19.96 -35.04 0.17
N HIS A 6 -20.74 -34.41 1.04
CA HIS A 6 -22.00 -33.80 0.64
C HIS A 6 -21.65 -32.53 -0.16
N LEU A 7 -21.38 -32.69 -1.47
CA LEU A 7 -21.08 -31.61 -2.40
C LEU A 7 -22.08 -30.43 -2.31
N PRO A 8 -23.39 -30.64 -2.02
CA PRO A 8 -24.32 -29.54 -1.79
C PRO A 8 -23.92 -28.60 -0.64
N SER A 9 -23.12 -29.09 0.33
CA SER A 9 -22.63 -28.30 1.46
C SER A 9 -21.49 -27.34 1.08
N ILE A 10 -20.82 -27.55 -0.05
CA ILE A 10 -19.71 -26.73 -0.56
C ILE A 10 -20.03 -26.03 -1.90
N THR A 11 -21.30 -25.82 -2.21
CA THR A 11 -21.77 -25.23 -3.49
C THR A 11 -21.15 -23.90 -3.87
N ALA A 12 -20.82 -23.04 -2.90
CA ALA A 12 -20.16 -21.77 -3.21
C ALA A 12 -18.70 -21.98 -3.63
N PHE A 13 -18.02 -22.96 -3.03
CA PHE A 13 -16.65 -23.34 -3.43
C PHE A 13 -16.61 -23.92 -4.85
N LEU A 14 -17.67 -24.63 -5.25
CA LEU A 14 -17.82 -25.21 -6.59
C LEU A 14 -18.46 -24.23 -7.59
N SER A 15 -18.53 -22.94 -7.28
CA SER A 15 -19.23 -21.94 -8.09
C SER A 15 -18.25 -20.91 -8.65
N ASN A 16 -18.54 -20.38 -9.85
CA ASN A 16 -17.81 -19.23 -10.41
C ASN A 16 -18.34 -17.87 -9.86
N GLY A 17 -19.03 -17.92 -8.72
CA GLY A 17 -19.68 -16.78 -8.09
C GLY A 17 -21.14 -16.59 -8.50
N CYS A 18 -21.58 -17.19 -9.62
CA CYS A 18 -22.94 -17.05 -10.13
C CYS A 18 -23.61 -18.38 -10.46
N THR A 19 -22.92 -19.27 -11.15
CA THR A 19 -23.42 -20.61 -11.48
C THR A 19 -22.62 -21.67 -10.73
N ILE A 20 -23.33 -22.69 -10.24
CA ILE A 20 -22.70 -23.90 -9.70
C ILE A 20 -22.06 -24.63 -10.87
N THR A 21 -20.79 -24.98 -10.73
CA THR A 21 -20.08 -25.81 -11.69
C THR A 21 -20.13 -27.27 -11.25
N VAL A 22 -20.34 -28.18 -12.20
CA VAL A 22 -20.33 -29.62 -11.93
C VAL A 22 -18.87 -30.07 -11.90
N PRO A 23 -18.36 -30.61 -10.77
CA PRO A 23 -16.96 -31.02 -10.66
C PRO A 23 -16.66 -32.19 -11.61
N THR A 24 -15.50 -32.17 -12.24
CA THR A 24 -15.00 -33.31 -13.03
C THR A 24 -14.58 -34.46 -12.13
N ALA A 25 -14.36 -35.65 -12.70
CA ALA A 25 -13.83 -36.79 -11.94
C ALA A 25 -12.46 -36.49 -11.31
N LEU A 26 -11.62 -35.68 -11.98
CA LEU A 26 -10.34 -35.22 -11.45
C LEU A 26 -10.54 -34.24 -10.29
N ASP A 27 -11.47 -33.28 -10.40
CA ASP A 27 -11.79 -32.36 -9.30
C ASP A 27 -12.27 -33.11 -8.07
N ILE A 28 -13.17 -34.08 -8.27
CA ILE A 28 -13.67 -34.95 -7.20
C ILE A 28 -12.50 -35.68 -6.55
N HIS A 29 -11.63 -36.32 -7.34
CA HIS A 29 -10.44 -37.00 -6.83
C HIS A 29 -9.51 -36.06 -6.05
N MET A 30 -9.30 -34.84 -6.52
CA MET A 30 -8.50 -33.82 -5.83
C MET A 30 -9.14 -33.42 -4.49
N LEU A 31 -10.46 -33.16 -4.48
CA LEU A 31 -11.20 -32.81 -3.26
C LEU A 31 -11.15 -33.94 -2.22
N TYR A 32 -11.04 -35.19 -2.65
CA TYR A 32 -10.91 -36.33 -1.74
C TYR A 32 -9.69 -36.25 -0.83
N HIS A 33 -8.61 -35.62 -1.29
CA HIS A 33 -7.36 -35.48 -0.53
C HIS A 33 -7.38 -34.35 0.51
N TRP A 34 -8.45 -33.56 0.57
CA TRP A 34 -8.59 -32.45 1.52
C TRP A 34 -9.40 -32.88 2.75
N LYS A 35 -9.01 -32.43 3.94
CA LYS A 35 -9.85 -32.58 5.14
C LYS A 35 -11.19 -31.84 4.93
N TRP A 36 -12.31 -32.47 5.27
CA TRP A 36 -13.65 -31.89 5.03
C TRP A 36 -13.85 -30.51 5.67
N ASN A 37 -13.36 -30.32 6.91
CA ASN A 37 -13.45 -29.04 7.61
C ASN A 37 -12.72 -27.90 6.87
N THR A 38 -11.65 -28.22 6.14
CA THR A 38 -10.94 -27.25 5.29
C THR A 38 -11.84 -26.80 4.14
N LEU A 39 -12.49 -27.74 3.45
CA LEU A 39 -13.42 -27.44 2.35
C LEU A 39 -14.63 -26.62 2.82
N LEU A 40 -15.18 -26.93 4.00
CA LEU A 40 -16.26 -26.13 4.61
C LEU A 40 -15.80 -24.70 4.93
N THR A 41 -14.59 -24.55 5.46
CA THR A 41 -13.99 -23.24 5.78
C THR A 41 -13.77 -22.42 4.51
N TYR A 42 -13.29 -23.05 3.44
CA TYR A 42 -13.12 -22.39 2.15
C TYR A 42 -14.45 -21.98 1.53
N ASN A 43 -15.44 -22.86 1.55
CA ASN A 43 -16.80 -22.53 1.11
C ASN A 43 -17.38 -21.34 1.89
N ALA A 44 -17.16 -21.27 3.21
CA ALA A 44 -17.55 -20.12 4.02
C ALA A 44 -16.78 -18.84 3.61
N GLY A 45 -15.48 -18.95 3.30
CA GLY A 45 -14.67 -17.87 2.74
C GLY A 45 -15.22 -17.37 1.40
N VAL A 46 -15.51 -18.27 0.47
CA VAL A 46 -16.08 -17.94 -0.84
C VAL A 46 -17.47 -17.30 -0.71
N LYS A 47 -18.33 -17.78 0.19
CA LYS A 47 -19.62 -17.12 0.48
C LYS A 47 -19.45 -15.68 0.96
N LYS A 48 -18.52 -15.44 1.88
CA LYS A 48 -18.21 -14.08 2.36
C LYS A 48 -17.69 -13.21 1.22
N TYR A 49 -16.83 -13.74 0.36
CA TYR A 49 -16.28 -13.02 -0.80
C TYR A 49 -17.37 -12.67 -1.82
N ILE A 50 -18.23 -13.63 -2.19
CA ILE A 50 -19.37 -13.40 -3.09
C ILE A 50 -20.29 -12.31 -2.54
N ARG A 51 -20.60 -12.35 -1.23
CA ARG A 51 -21.41 -11.32 -0.57
C ARG A 51 -20.76 -9.94 -0.68
N PHE A 52 -19.46 -9.84 -0.38
CA PHE A 52 -18.67 -8.61 -0.54
C PHE A 52 -18.70 -8.09 -1.98
N LYS A 53 -18.54 -8.96 -2.98
CA LYS A 53 -18.55 -8.54 -4.39
C LYS A 53 -19.92 -8.04 -4.83
N ARG A 54 -21.01 -8.68 -4.41
CA ARG A 54 -22.38 -8.23 -4.70
C ARG A 54 -22.69 -6.84 -4.14
N THR A 55 -22.09 -6.46 -3.02
CA THR A 55 -22.28 -5.12 -2.45
C THR A 55 -21.37 -4.05 -3.07
N THR A 56 -20.27 -4.47 -3.70
CA THR A 56 -19.19 -3.56 -4.15
C THR A 56 -19.09 -3.46 -5.67
N SER A 57 -19.75 -4.33 -6.43
CA SER A 57 -19.67 -4.37 -7.88
C SER A 57 -20.97 -4.87 -8.50
N ASP A 58 -21.42 -4.19 -9.57
CA ASP A 58 -22.61 -4.56 -10.34
C ASP A 58 -22.33 -5.63 -11.42
N LYS A 59 -21.15 -6.26 -11.39
CA LYS A 59 -20.75 -7.26 -12.37
C LYS A 59 -21.45 -8.59 -12.11
N ARG A 60 -21.95 -9.21 -13.18
CA ARG A 60 -22.54 -10.57 -13.18
C ARG A 60 -21.53 -11.71 -13.09
N VAL A 61 -20.22 -11.46 -13.14
CA VAL A 61 -19.19 -12.49 -12.95
C VAL A 61 -18.31 -12.06 -11.78
N LEU A 62 -18.33 -12.85 -10.70
CA LEU A 62 -17.72 -12.48 -9.42
C LEU A 62 -16.36 -13.17 -9.18
N LEU A 63 -16.09 -14.27 -9.90
CA LEU A 63 -14.82 -15.01 -9.92
C LEU A 63 -14.32 -15.22 -11.36
N PRO A 64 -13.00 -15.37 -11.59
CA PRO A 64 -11.93 -15.37 -10.59
C PRO A 64 -11.76 -14.00 -9.92
N ALA A 65 -11.41 -14.01 -8.63
CA ALA A 65 -11.15 -12.79 -7.90
C ALA A 65 -9.92 -12.10 -8.49
N THR A 66 -10.04 -10.82 -8.84
CA THR A 66 -8.87 -10.04 -9.23
C THR A 66 -8.02 -9.73 -8.00
N GLU A 67 -6.74 -9.38 -8.21
CA GLU A 67 -5.87 -8.93 -7.13
C GLU A 67 -6.50 -7.78 -6.32
N LYS A 68 -7.16 -6.84 -7.01
CA LYS A 68 -7.90 -5.73 -6.40
C LYS A 68 -9.04 -6.26 -5.52
N ASP A 69 -9.76 -7.29 -5.97
CA ASP A 69 -10.85 -7.87 -5.19
C ASP A 69 -10.35 -8.52 -3.89
N ILE A 70 -9.23 -9.24 -3.96
CA ILE A 70 -8.60 -9.86 -2.78
C ILE A 70 -8.16 -8.76 -1.80
N TYR A 71 -7.52 -7.70 -2.31
CA TYR A 71 -7.11 -6.56 -1.51
C TYR A 71 -8.27 -5.94 -0.75
N HIS A 72 -9.40 -5.68 -1.42
CA HIS A 72 -10.54 -5.05 -0.78
C HIS A 72 -11.34 -5.99 0.13
N PHE A 73 -11.36 -7.29 -0.16
CA PHE A 73 -12.08 -8.29 0.64
C PHE A 73 -11.37 -8.64 1.95
N CYS A 74 -10.06 -8.86 1.90
CA CYS A 74 -9.28 -9.33 3.05
C CYS A 74 -8.76 -8.19 3.94
N GLY A 75 -8.77 -6.95 3.45
CA GLY A 75 -8.13 -5.82 4.12
C GLY A 75 -9.08 -4.98 4.98
N ASP A 76 -8.78 -4.89 6.28
CA ASP A 76 -9.31 -3.83 7.14
C ASP A 76 -9.04 -2.45 6.49
N PRO A 77 -10.03 -1.53 6.37
CA PRO A 77 -9.84 -0.22 5.72
C PRO A 77 -8.65 0.57 6.24
N PHE A 78 -8.39 0.50 7.56
CA PHE A 78 -7.24 1.14 8.17
C PHE A 78 -5.93 0.49 7.72
N LYS A 79 -5.80 -0.84 7.80
CA LYS A 79 -4.61 -1.56 7.31
C LYS A 79 -4.32 -1.32 5.83
N ARG A 80 -5.36 -1.25 4.98
CA ARG A 80 -5.23 -0.91 3.55
C ARG A 80 -4.68 0.48 3.33
N ALA A 81 -5.27 1.47 4.00
CA ALA A 81 -4.77 2.84 3.91
C ALA A 81 -3.30 2.93 4.38
N VAL A 82 -2.92 2.18 5.41
CA VAL A 82 -1.53 2.13 5.90
C VAL A 82 -0.59 1.48 4.88
N LEU A 83 -1.01 0.40 4.20
CA LEU A 83 -0.19 -0.19 3.13
C LEU A 83 0.00 0.80 1.97
N ASP A 84 -1.08 1.43 1.51
CA ASP A 84 -1.01 2.41 0.42
C ASP A 84 -0.08 3.59 0.80
N LEU A 85 -0.18 4.09 2.05
CA LEU A 85 0.74 5.07 2.62
C LEU A 85 2.20 4.59 2.61
N ALA A 86 2.45 3.35 3.03
CA ALA A 86 3.79 2.78 3.07
C ALA A 86 4.41 2.67 1.67
N LEU A 87 3.65 2.22 0.66
CA LEU A 87 4.09 2.15 -0.74
C LEU A 87 4.46 3.54 -1.28
N ILE A 88 3.60 4.53 -1.04
CA ILE A 88 3.83 5.90 -1.49
C ILE A 88 5.03 6.53 -0.77
N THR A 89 5.17 6.29 0.54
CA THR A 89 6.31 6.76 1.33
C THR A 89 7.62 6.17 0.83
N PHE A 90 7.62 4.87 0.52
CA PHE A 90 8.78 4.14 0.00
C PHE A 90 9.22 4.67 -1.37
N TRP A 91 8.34 4.58 -2.38
CA TRP A 91 8.68 4.93 -3.75
C TRP A 91 8.87 6.43 -3.95
N GLY A 92 8.11 7.24 -3.21
CA GLY A 92 8.22 8.70 -3.21
C GLY A 92 9.36 9.24 -2.35
N MET A 93 10.10 8.37 -1.65
CA MET A 93 11.15 8.77 -0.69
C MET A 93 10.67 9.86 0.29
N ALA A 94 9.40 9.81 0.67
CA ALA A 94 8.79 10.80 1.53
C ALA A 94 9.09 10.50 3.00
N HIS A 95 9.08 11.52 3.84
CA HIS A 95 8.99 11.29 5.28
C HIS A 95 7.56 10.94 5.64
N LEU A 96 7.37 9.94 6.49
CA LEU A 96 6.04 9.54 6.94
C LEU A 96 5.24 10.71 7.55
N ALA A 97 5.91 11.62 8.26
CA ALA A 97 5.27 12.82 8.81
C ALA A 97 4.66 13.76 7.77
N GLU A 98 5.19 13.79 6.54
CA GLU A 98 4.66 14.64 5.46
C GLU A 98 3.32 14.11 4.93
N LEU A 99 3.04 12.82 5.16
CA LEU A 99 1.88 12.11 4.59
C LEU A 99 0.87 11.66 5.66
N THR A 100 1.12 11.97 6.93
CA THR A 100 0.24 11.63 8.06
C THR A 100 -0.31 12.88 8.74
N TYR A 101 -1.42 12.72 9.47
CA TYR A 101 -2.14 13.83 10.10
C TYR A 101 -1.95 13.83 11.62
N TRP A 102 -2.16 15.00 12.23
CA TRP A 102 -2.05 15.18 13.68
C TRP A 102 -3.23 14.57 14.44
N HIS A 103 -4.43 14.74 13.91
CA HIS A 103 -5.67 14.32 14.56
C HIS A 103 -6.39 13.28 13.72
N LYS A 104 -7.09 12.35 14.39
CA LYS A 104 -7.75 11.20 13.75
C LYS A 104 -9.11 11.52 13.11
N SER A 105 -9.76 12.60 13.53
CA SER A 105 -11.18 12.86 13.20
C SER A 105 -11.53 14.34 13.03
N THR A 106 -10.61 15.26 13.34
CA THR A 106 -10.83 16.67 13.05
C THR A 106 -10.45 16.95 11.60
N PRO A 107 -11.14 17.87 10.91
CA PRO A 107 -10.73 18.28 9.59
C PRO A 107 -9.23 18.61 9.54
N PRO A 108 -8.49 18.10 8.55
CA PRO A 108 -7.08 18.38 8.40
C PRO A 108 -6.87 19.86 8.07
N ASP A 109 -5.81 20.46 8.61
CA ASP A 109 -5.42 21.83 8.27
C ASP A 109 -4.99 21.86 6.80
N ALA A 110 -5.77 22.53 5.96
CA ALA A 110 -5.54 22.63 4.52
C ALA A 110 -4.22 23.34 4.16
N ALA A 111 -3.63 24.12 5.06
CA ALA A 111 -2.36 24.80 4.81
C ALA A 111 -1.15 23.87 4.94
N SER A 112 -1.24 22.80 5.73
CA SER A 112 -0.12 21.92 6.09
C SER A 112 -0.35 20.43 5.83
N SER A 113 -1.58 20.05 5.47
CA SER A 113 -1.98 18.66 5.26
C SER A 113 -2.10 18.32 3.78
N LEU A 114 -1.71 17.10 3.40
CA LEU A 114 -1.92 16.60 2.05
C LEU A 114 -3.38 16.17 1.84
N LEU A 115 -4.08 16.83 0.92
CA LEU A 115 -5.48 16.57 0.60
C LEU A 115 -5.63 15.94 -0.79
N VAL A 116 -6.83 15.46 -1.09
CA VAL A 116 -7.16 14.89 -2.41
C VAL A 116 -6.91 15.90 -3.55
N LYS A 117 -7.27 17.17 -3.35
CA LYS A 117 -7.04 18.24 -4.33
C LYS A 117 -5.57 18.52 -4.65
N ASP A 118 -4.65 18.09 -3.78
CA ASP A 118 -3.21 18.29 -3.95
C ASP A 118 -2.55 17.19 -4.82
N VAL A 119 -3.35 16.24 -5.33
CA VAL A 119 -2.90 15.17 -6.22
C VAL A 119 -2.98 15.62 -7.67
N GLN A 120 -1.84 15.63 -8.35
CA GLN A 120 -1.73 16.01 -9.76
C GLN A 120 -1.47 14.76 -10.60
N LEU A 121 -2.41 14.45 -11.50
CA LEU A 121 -2.34 13.30 -12.40
C LEU A 121 -1.78 13.74 -13.75
N SER A 122 -0.76 13.05 -14.25
CA SER A 122 -0.18 13.29 -15.58
C SER A 122 -0.53 12.13 -16.51
N TYR A 123 -1.27 12.44 -17.57
CA TYR A 123 -1.73 11.46 -18.57
C TYR A 123 -0.98 11.68 -19.89
N PRO A 124 -0.47 10.63 -20.55
CA PRO A 124 -0.08 10.75 -21.95
C PRO A 124 -1.30 11.01 -22.83
N LYS A 125 -1.06 11.61 -23.98
CA LYS A 125 -2.10 11.95 -24.94
C LYS A 125 -2.81 10.67 -25.42
N GLY A 126 -4.09 10.51 -25.06
CA GLY A 126 -4.94 9.40 -25.52
C GLY A 126 -5.05 8.21 -24.56
N GLU A 127 -4.47 8.24 -23.37
CA GLU A 127 -4.60 7.14 -22.39
C GLU A 127 -5.44 7.51 -21.16
N SER A 128 -6.08 6.51 -20.57
CA SER A 128 -6.92 6.63 -19.36
C SER A 128 -6.16 6.36 -18.06
N ASN A 129 -4.91 5.87 -18.12
CA ASN A 129 -4.08 5.61 -16.95
C ASN A 129 -2.99 6.70 -16.81
N PRO A 130 -2.73 7.24 -15.61
CA PRO A 130 -1.69 8.25 -15.44
C PRO A 130 -0.29 7.63 -15.56
N LEU A 131 0.58 8.27 -16.35
CA LEU A 131 2.00 7.94 -16.48
C LEU A 131 2.80 8.34 -15.23
N ALA A 132 2.35 9.35 -14.51
CA ALA A 132 2.96 9.81 -13.28
C ALA A 132 1.94 10.53 -12.41
N ILE A 133 2.17 10.50 -11.10
CA ILE A 133 1.41 11.26 -10.12
C ILE A 133 2.37 12.14 -9.33
N SER A 134 2.01 13.40 -9.12
CA SER A 134 2.74 14.31 -8.23
C SER A 134 1.85 14.70 -7.05
N LEU A 135 2.36 14.59 -5.83
CA LEU A 135 1.68 15.01 -4.61
C LEU A 135 2.26 16.35 -4.16
N ALA A 136 1.44 17.40 -4.13
CA ALA A 136 1.87 18.72 -3.69
C ALA A 136 1.87 18.80 -2.16
N LEU A 137 3.06 18.79 -1.55
CA LEU A 137 3.27 18.98 -0.13
C LEU A 137 3.35 20.47 0.19
N ARG A 138 2.41 20.95 1.01
CA ARG A 138 2.37 22.33 1.52
C ARG A 138 3.02 22.37 2.90
N GLY A 139 3.73 23.46 3.23
CA GLY A 139 4.33 23.65 4.55
C GLY A 139 5.54 22.74 4.87
N ALA A 140 6.19 22.16 3.86
CA ALA A 140 7.42 21.41 4.08
C ALA A 140 8.53 22.32 4.64
N LYS A 141 9.24 21.86 5.68
CA LYS A 141 10.26 22.66 6.41
C LYS A 141 11.36 23.26 5.52
N THR A 142 11.61 22.66 4.37
CA THR A 142 12.66 23.06 3.42
C THR A 142 12.12 23.76 2.18
N ALA A 143 10.81 24.04 2.13
CA ALA A 143 10.22 24.82 1.06
C ALA A 143 10.42 26.32 1.31
N LYS A 144 10.65 27.08 0.24
CA LYS A 144 10.50 28.54 0.31
C LYS A 144 9.07 28.87 0.77
N PRO A 145 8.84 29.89 1.60
CA PRO A 145 7.50 30.28 2.03
C PRO A 145 6.56 30.40 0.82
N GLY A 146 5.47 29.63 0.82
CA GLY A 146 4.45 29.64 -0.22
C GLY A 146 4.67 28.72 -1.44
N ALA A 147 5.84 28.10 -1.61
CA ALA A 147 6.08 27.16 -2.72
C ALA A 147 5.83 25.70 -2.30
N PRO A 148 4.97 24.93 -2.99
CA PRO A 148 4.81 23.50 -2.69
C PRO A 148 6.06 22.71 -3.10
N GLN A 149 6.37 21.67 -2.34
CA GLN A 149 7.28 20.60 -2.79
C GLN A 149 6.48 19.46 -3.38
N PHE A 150 7.09 18.69 -4.27
CA PHE A 150 6.38 17.60 -4.95
C PHE A 150 7.01 16.25 -4.64
N VAL A 151 6.17 15.28 -4.31
CA VAL A 151 6.54 13.85 -4.32
C VAL A 151 6.10 13.28 -5.67
N HIS A 152 7.06 12.88 -6.49
CA HIS A 152 6.81 12.32 -7.81
C HIS A 152 6.79 10.80 -7.76
N LEU A 153 5.73 10.19 -8.28
CA LEU A 153 5.51 8.76 -8.30
C LEU A 153 5.34 8.28 -9.73
N LYS A 154 6.05 7.21 -10.08
CA LYS A 154 5.94 6.51 -11.36
C LYS A 154 5.28 5.14 -11.15
N PRO A 155 4.53 4.63 -12.14
CA PRO A 155 3.96 3.30 -12.04
C PRO A 155 5.08 2.26 -12.03
N VAL A 156 4.91 1.24 -11.18
CA VAL A 156 5.68 -0.02 -11.25
C VAL A 156 4.69 -1.17 -11.47
N LYS A 157 5.17 -2.31 -11.96
CA LYS A 157 4.31 -3.48 -12.20
C LYS A 157 3.93 -4.15 -10.87
N GLY A 158 2.68 -4.61 -10.77
CA GLY A 158 2.18 -5.43 -9.66
C GLY A 158 1.64 -4.68 -8.45
N ALA A 159 1.39 -5.43 -7.36
CA ALA A 159 0.73 -5.00 -6.12
C ALA A 159 1.33 -3.75 -5.46
N LEU A 160 2.64 -3.59 -5.60
CA LEU A 160 3.44 -2.59 -4.91
C LEU A 160 3.48 -1.25 -5.66
N CYS A 161 2.65 -1.08 -6.69
CA CYS A 161 2.59 0.13 -7.49
C CYS A 161 2.12 1.35 -6.69
N PRO A 162 2.95 2.41 -6.56
CA PRO A 162 2.59 3.60 -5.80
C PRO A 162 1.52 4.43 -6.51
N VAL A 163 1.50 4.43 -7.86
CA VAL A 163 0.44 5.08 -8.64
C VAL A 163 -0.89 4.38 -8.38
N ALA A 164 -0.93 3.05 -8.43
CA ALA A 164 -2.13 2.29 -8.10
C ALA A 164 -2.58 2.54 -6.64
N ALA A 165 -1.63 2.68 -5.70
CA ALA A 165 -1.92 3.03 -4.31
C ALA A 165 -2.60 4.40 -4.18
N VAL A 166 -2.10 5.43 -4.87
CA VAL A 166 -2.76 6.76 -4.87
C VAL A 166 -4.16 6.65 -5.47
N LEU A 167 -4.32 5.97 -6.61
CA LEU A 167 -5.63 5.80 -7.24
C LEU A 167 -6.63 5.08 -6.32
N ARG A 168 -6.19 4.10 -5.52
CA ARG A 168 -7.03 3.48 -4.48
C ARG A 168 -7.45 4.48 -3.40
N ARG A 169 -6.54 5.35 -2.95
CA ARG A 169 -6.88 6.39 -1.96
C ARG A 169 -7.84 7.43 -2.51
N LEU A 170 -7.68 7.84 -3.78
CA LEU A 170 -8.61 8.73 -4.46
C LEU A 170 -10.01 8.12 -4.57
N ALA A 171 -10.11 6.84 -4.95
CA ALA A 171 -11.38 6.13 -5.05
C ALA A 171 -12.09 5.97 -3.69
N ASP A 172 -11.34 5.94 -2.58
CA ASP A 172 -11.88 5.87 -1.22
C ASP A 172 -12.29 7.25 -0.66
N SER A 173 -12.05 8.35 -1.40
CA SER A 173 -12.39 9.71 -1.00
C SER A 173 -13.64 10.21 -1.72
N LYS A 174 -14.38 11.12 -1.10
CA LYS A 174 -15.62 11.70 -1.64
C LYS A 174 -15.48 13.16 -2.02
N HIS A 175 -14.61 13.89 -1.34
CA HIS A 175 -14.44 15.33 -1.51
C HIS A 175 -12.98 15.71 -1.78
N PRO A 176 -12.72 16.80 -2.53
CA PRO A 176 -11.36 17.30 -2.75
C PRO A 176 -10.63 17.71 -1.46
N GLU A 177 -11.39 18.09 -0.43
CA GLU A 177 -10.88 18.48 0.90
C GLU A 177 -10.63 17.27 1.82
N ASP A 178 -10.95 16.05 1.38
CA ASP A 178 -10.65 14.86 2.17
C ASP A 178 -9.12 14.68 2.28
N SER A 179 -8.67 14.29 3.46
CA SER A 179 -7.34 13.68 3.63
C SER A 179 -7.09 12.60 2.57
N LEU A 180 -5.99 12.69 1.82
CA LEU A 180 -5.58 11.62 0.90
C LEU A 180 -5.39 10.31 1.66
N PHE A 181 -4.73 10.36 2.83
CA PHE A 181 -4.49 9.20 3.69
C PHE A 181 -5.52 9.11 4.82
N GLY A 182 -6.76 8.85 4.43
CA GLY A 182 -7.84 8.49 5.34
C GLY A 182 -8.50 7.17 4.97
N TYR A 183 -9.37 6.70 5.85
CA TYR A 183 -10.15 5.49 5.67
C TYR A 183 -11.58 5.67 6.20
N PRO A 184 -12.57 5.01 5.60
CA PRO A 184 -13.95 5.09 6.06
C PRO A 184 -14.14 4.31 7.37
N THR A 185 -14.93 4.87 8.27
CA THR A 185 -15.50 4.19 9.44
C THR A 185 -17.01 4.45 9.53
N PRO A 186 -17.76 3.69 10.36
CA PRO A 186 -19.20 3.91 10.50
C PRO A 186 -19.59 5.33 10.91
N THR A 187 -18.72 6.02 11.66
CA THR A 187 -18.94 7.39 12.16
C THR A 187 -18.35 8.47 11.25
N GLY A 188 -17.87 8.13 10.06
CA GLY A 188 -17.22 9.06 9.13
C GLY A 188 -15.79 8.68 8.75
N ARG A 189 -15.09 9.55 8.02
CA ARG A 189 -13.70 9.34 7.61
C ARG A 189 -12.76 9.57 8.79
N ARG A 190 -11.77 8.69 8.95
CA ARG A 190 -10.67 8.86 9.90
C ARG A 190 -9.34 9.04 9.17
N HIS A 191 -8.47 9.85 9.74
CA HIS A 191 -7.16 10.18 9.18
C HIS A 191 -6.09 9.24 9.75
N LEU A 192 -5.10 8.89 8.92
CA LEU A 192 -3.93 8.15 9.37
C LEU A 192 -3.00 9.06 10.16
N THR A 193 -2.90 8.81 11.47
CA THR A 193 -1.98 9.55 12.33
C THR A 193 -0.64 8.84 12.43
N ARG A 194 0.45 9.59 12.56
CA ARG A 194 1.80 9.00 12.67
C ARG A 194 1.88 7.91 13.76
N PRO A 195 1.36 8.09 14.99
CA PRO A 195 1.46 7.06 16.03
C PRO A 195 0.74 5.76 15.66
N THR A 196 -0.45 5.85 15.03
CA THR A 196 -1.23 4.67 14.66
C THR A 196 -0.58 3.91 13.51
N VAL A 197 -0.05 4.62 12.52
CA VAL A 197 0.70 4.04 11.40
C VAL A 197 1.97 3.35 11.90
N VAL A 198 2.79 4.05 12.69
CA VAL A 198 4.05 3.50 13.21
C VAL A 198 3.80 2.27 14.08
N SER A 199 2.76 2.30 14.94
CA SER A 199 2.38 1.16 15.78
C SER A 199 2.00 -0.07 14.95
N LEU A 200 1.16 0.12 13.91
CA LEU A 200 0.76 -0.97 13.03
C LEU A 200 1.95 -1.53 12.25
N LEU A 201 2.76 -0.66 11.61
CA LEU A 201 3.93 -1.09 10.84
C LEU A 201 4.92 -1.86 11.73
N LYS A 202 5.24 -1.33 12.92
CA LYS A 202 6.12 -2.01 13.88
C LYS A 202 5.59 -3.39 14.24
N THR A 203 4.30 -3.50 14.56
CA THR A 203 3.68 -4.78 14.92
C THR A 203 3.73 -5.77 13.75
N THR A 204 3.28 -5.35 12.56
CA THR A 204 3.24 -6.22 11.38
C THR A 204 4.62 -6.69 10.95
N LEU A 205 5.61 -5.80 10.94
CA LEU A 205 6.98 -6.15 10.54
C LEU A 205 7.65 -7.06 11.57
N THR A 206 7.47 -6.77 12.86
CA THR A 206 7.99 -7.61 13.96
C THR A 206 7.39 -9.02 13.90
N SER A 207 6.08 -9.15 13.64
CA SER A 207 5.44 -10.46 13.45
C SER A 207 5.98 -11.23 12.23
N GLY A 208 6.53 -10.53 11.25
CA GLY A 208 7.22 -11.12 10.10
C GLY A 208 8.72 -11.37 10.31
N GLY A 209 9.25 -11.14 11.52
CA GLY A 209 10.69 -11.28 11.83
C GLY A 209 11.55 -10.08 11.44
N PHE A 210 10.94 -8.97 11.00
CA PHE A 210 11.66 -7.76 10.62
C PHE A 210 11.66 -6.75 11.77
N HIS A 211 12.83 -6.56 12.38
CA HIS A 211 13.02 -5.64 13.50
C HIS A 211 13.72 -4.34 13.07
N GLY A 212 13.63 -3.30 13.90
CA GLY A 212 14.37 -2.04 13.68
C GLY A 212 13.87 -1.12 12.55
N ILE A 213 12.85 -1.53 11.80
CA ILE A 213 12.31 -0.71 10.71
C ILE A 213 11.53 0.48 11.28
N SER A 214 11.93 1.68 10.87
CA SER A 214 11.29 2.94 11.24
C SER A 214 10.68 3.64 10.02
N GLY A 215 9.93 4.72 10.24
CA GLY A 215 9.46 5.57 9.13
C GLY A 215 10.59 6.13 8.27
N HIS A 216 11.80 6.29 8.83
CA HIS A 216 12.98 6.73 8.07
C HIS A 216 13.51 5.64 7.13
N SER A 217 13.40 4.36 7.53
CA SER A 217 13.84 3.20 6.76
C SER A 217 13.16 3.13 5.39
N PHE A 218 11.92 3.62 5.25
CA PHE A 218 11.23 3.70 3.96
C PHE A 218 11.93 4.63 2.98
N ARG A 219 12.37 5.81 3.44
CA ARG A 219 13.11 6.78 2.62
C ARG A 219 14.49 6.26 2.24
N VAL A 220 15.20 5.62 3.20
CA VAL A 220 16.49 4.98 2.94
C VAL A 220 16.34 3.85 1.91
N GLY A 221 15.45 2.90 2.17
CA GLY A 221 15.26 1.74 1.30
C GLY A 221 14.75 2.11 -0.11
N GLY A 222 13.86 3.10 -0.21
CA GLY A 222 13.39 3.60 -1.50
C GLY A 222 14.52 4.21 -2.33
N ALA A 223 15.45 4.91 -1.68
CA ALA A 223 16.63 5.48 -2.33
C ALA A 223 17.61 4.39 -2.79
N SER A 224 17.95 3.46 -1.90
CA SER A 224 18.88 2.37 -2.19
C SER A 224 18.35 1.47 -3.30
N LEU A 225 17.05 1.16 -3.31
CA LEU A 225 16.44 0.35 -4.35
C LEU A 225 16.49 1.06 -5.71
N GLN A 226 16.08 2.33 -5.78
CA GLN A 226 16.09 3.07 -7.04
C GLN A 226 17.51 3.24 -7.60
N HIS A 227 18.49 3.48 -6.73
CA HIS A 227 19.89 3.49 -7.15
C HIS A 227 20.35 2.13 -7.69
N THR A 228 19.95 1.02 -7.04
CA THR A 228 20.24 -0.34 -7.51
C THR A 228 19.57 -0.64 -8.86
N MET A 229 18.39 -0.04 -9.12
CA MET A 229 17.71 -0.09 -10.41
C MET A 229 18.35 0.81 -11.48
N GLY A 230 19.49 1.45 -11.19
CA GLY A 230 20.23 2.27 -12.14
C GLY A 230 19.66 3.67 -12.34
N VAL A 231 18.82 4.17 -11.44
CA VAL A 231 18.34 5.56 -11.51
C VAL A 231 19.54 6.51 -11.34
N PRO A 232 19.80 7.42 -12.29
CA PRO A 232 20.90 8.37 -12.20
C PRO A 232 20.83 9.22 -10.92
N VAL A 233 22.00 9.52 -10.33
CA VAL A 233 22.10 10.23 -9.05
C VAL A 233 21.40 11.59 -9.07
N ASN A 234 21.50 12.35 -10.16
CA ASN A 234 20.81 13.63 -10.31
C ASN A 234 19.27 13.46 -10.24
N GLN A 235 18.74 12.41 -10.86
CA GLN A 235 17.32 12.06 -10.80
C GLN A 235 16.93 11.56 -9.41
N LEU A 236 17.79 10.79 -8.75
CA LEU A 236 17.57 10.35 -7.38
C LEU A 236 17.53 11.53 -6.40
N CYS A 237 18.42 12.51 -6.55
CA CYS A 237 18.42 13.75 -5.77
C CYS A 237 17.15 14.56 -5.99
N TYR A 238 16.72 14.68 -7.24
CA TYR A 238 15.45 15.32 -7.60
C TYR A 238 14.25 14.62 -6.94
N LEU A 239 14.12 13.30 -7.10
CA LEU A 239 13.03 12.52 -6.52
C LEU A 239 13.05 12.54 -4.98
N GLY A 240 14.24 12.46 -4.40
CA GLY A 240 14.47 12.49 -2.96
C GLY A 240 14.40 13.90 -2.37
N ARG A 241 14.23 14.94 -3.18
CA ARG A 241 14.21 16.36 -2.77
C ARG A 241 15.45 16.74 -1.95
N TRP A 242 16.61 16.22 -2.33
CA TRP A 242 17.90 16.53 -1.70
C TRP A 242 18.59 17.67 -2.46
N THR A 243 19.00 18.69 -1.72
CA THR A 243 19.73 19.85 -2.25
C THR A 243 21.24 19.75 -2.03
N SER A 244 21.70 18.71 -1.34
CA SER A 244 23.10 18.47 -1.00
C SER A 244 23.46 16.99 -1.15
N ASP A 245 24.73 16.67 -0.92
CA ASP A 245 25.28 15.32 -0.89
C ASP A 245 24.73 14.42 0.23
N CYS A 246 23.72 14.87 0.99
CA CYS A 246 23.02 14.04 1.98
C CYS A 246 22.43 12.74 1.39
N TYR A 247 22.22 12.67 0.07
CA TYR A 247 21.83 11.43 -0.61
C TYR A 247 22.87 10.30 -0.41
N LYS A 248 24.17 10.63 -0.28
CA LYS A 248 25.26 9.67 -0.04
C LYS A 248 25.11 8.92 1.27
N LEU A 249 24.44 9.51 2.27
CA LEU A 249 24.12 8.84 3.54
C LEU A 249 23.13 7.68 3.35
N TYR A 250 22.34 7.71 2.28
CA TYR A 250 21.35 6.67 1.93
C TYR A 250 21.90 5.63 0.95
N LEU A 251 22.99 5.95 0.24
CA LEU A 251 23.63 5.08 -0.75
C LEU A 251 24.93 4.52 -0.16
N ARG A 252 24.82 3.48 0.66
CA ARG A 252 26.00 2.72 1.06
C ARG A 252 26.45 1.79 -0.08
N PRO A 253 27.75 1.71 -0.39
CA PRO A 253 28.27 0.73 -1.35
C PRO A 253 27.92 -0.69 -0.90
N TYR A 254 27.28 -1.46 -1.78
CA TYR A 254 27.13 -2.90 -1.59
C TYR A 254 28.48 -3.56 -1.85
N HIS A 255 29.19 -3.97 -0.81
CA HIS A 255 30.33 -4.88 -0.98
C HIS A 255 29.78 -6.31 -1.09
N GLN A 256 29.89 -6.90 -2.29
CA GLN A 256 29.69 -8.34 -2.51
C GLN A 256 30.65 -9.10 -1.58
N GLY A 257 30.15 -9.60 -0.44
CA GLY A 257 30.98 -10.39 0.48
C GLY A 257 30.58 -10.39 1.95
N LYS A 258 29.64 -9.55 2.41
CA LYS A 258 29.14 -9.61 3.79
C LYS A 258 27.64 -9.87 3.83
N CYS A 259 27.25 -11.13 3.98
CA CYS A 259 25.95 -11.51 4.54
C CYS A 259 26.06 -11.42 6.07
N ASP A 260 25.99 -10.22 6.65
CA ASP A 260 25.82 -10.07 8.09
C ASP A 260 24.38 -9.60 8.35
N ASP A 261 23.58 -10.39 9.08
CA ASP A 261 22.15 -10.17 9.36
C ASP A 261 21.84 -8.94 10.26
N SER A 262 22.79 -8.02 10.41
CA SER A 262 22.73 -6.84 11.30
C SER A 262 22.35 -5.53 10.58
N TRP A 263 21.78 -5.61 9.37
CA TRP A 263 21.48 -4.45 8.49
C TRP A 263 20.54 -3.37 9.07
N TRP A 264 19.88 -3.60 10.20
CA TRP A 264 18.84 -2.72 10.74
C TRP A 264 19.21 -1.94 12.01
N GLN A 265 20.36 -2.18 12.64
CA GLN A 265 20.76 -1.44 13.84
C GLN A 265 21.54 -0.17 13.47
N VAL A 266 20.91 1.00 13.59
CA VAL A 266 21.67 2.25 13.68
C VAL A 266 21.14 3.18 14.77
N THR A 267 21.99 3.45 15.75
CA THR A 267 21.94 4.59 16.67
C THR A 267 22.78 5.71 16.03
N PHE A 268 22.22 6.91 15.85
CA PHE A 268 22.98 8.05 15.32
C PHE A 268 23.22 9.09 16.42
N SER A 269 24.49 9.40 16.69
CA SER A 269 24.91 10.61 17.40
C SER A 269 24.76 11.81 16.46
N LYS A 270 24.16 12.89 16.97
CA LYS A 270 24.03 14.17 16.26
C LYS A 270 25.38 14.87 16.24
N THR A 271 25.96 15.07 15.06
CA THR A 271 26.83 16.20 14.76
C THR A 271 26.69 16.55 13.28
N CYS A 272 25.89 17.55 12.96
CA CYS A 272 26.12 18.35 11.75
C CYS A 272 27.23 19.34 12.12
N SER A 273 28.35 19.28 11.41
CA SER A 273 29.31 20.38 11.37
C SER A 273 28.91 21.24 10.18
N ASP A 274 28.49 22.46 10.44
CA ASP A 274 28.25 23.48 9.42
C ASP A 274 29.60 23.98 8.89
N THR A 275 29.76 23.95 7.57
CA THR A 275 30.63 24.84 6.78
C THR A 275 29.91 25.17 5.49
#